data_AF-A0A9P5Z1H7-F1
#
_entry.id   AF-A0A9P5Z1H7-F1
#
_cell.length_a   1.000
_cell.length_b   1.000
_cell.length_c   1.000
_cell.angle_alpha   90.00
_cell.angle_beta   90.00
_cell.angle_gamma   90.00
#
_symmetry.space_group_name_H-M   'P 1'
#
loop_
_entity.id
_entity.type
_entity.pdbx_description
1 polymer ?
#
loop_
_entity_poly.entity_id
_entity_poly.type
_entity_poly.pdbx_seq_one_letter_code
_entity_poly.pdbx_strand_id
1 'polypeptide(L)'
;METNKLTADPPLNLEECTLSFAPKRHFEYSPDRLQWLKLTVKSSDHDVVGKISCIVASRGKWSFKQMLEDTNPELKDFAEAIFDAQGLVKACLIDGGYRSGSGCWGEELNVGKIVYVFNFVVMPLFQNRGVESWILKRLLEAGPIIAEITSFPGPPIYFCRPQQPIGNTTLAEAIDLFRKIGFRRIGRTEYMGYSPRSDHPSRRLFKEEDPDQLGNEFEDVPNMMSEQRKIQYPLHSAIQTNKTSEISAILKVVHALDNTTIHRPDDKGFTPLHIAAAYANPHAVRTLLELGATSDLQKTSNSEHVTPLDALQDKMRRDCEVAEVMRIKWEGHSREALACEFSFKKALHLPLENKTEGEYYASRRFGCTCGSCLETWLSPRMMERLKFIAWAKSEFLEPLFSVMDPNEPLLRINEDKELRSTLAYLPLDLASGMNRSFYLGLCETFKAICYTLAESRCGPPTPREVIEMALRAGLDVHSYLSKGGRVEYALDAVLDIAEKEWVVTDWFYSKEVGPYCPEAKKCANDLAFLLVRTQLGVEARMPKPFFDQENSDEKEEEEYDKASSDDEEDSDNEEDMEDSEEYY
;
A
#
# COMPACT_ATOMS: atom_id res chain seq x y z
N MET A 1 -23.27 -57.30 -32.38
CA MET A 1 -21.86 -56.91 -32.18
C MET A 1 -21.58 -55.78 -33.13
N GLU A 2 -21.62 -54.55 -32.65
CA GLU A 2 -20.92 -53.42 -33.25
C GLU A 2 -20.76 -52.41 -32.11
N THR A 3 -19.70 -52.63 -31.34
CA THR A 3 -19.24 -51.71 -30.31
C THR A 3 -18.74 -50.47 -31.03
N ASN A 4 -19.48 -49.36 -30.90
CA ASN A 4 -18.98 -48.02 -31.18
C ASN A 4 -17.68 -47.84 -30.37
N LYS A 5 -16.55 -47.99 -31.03
CA LYS A 5 -15.27 -47.48 -30.53
C LYS A 5 -15.39 -45.97 -30.58
N LEU A 6 -15.70 -45.36 -29.43
CA LEU A 6 -15.28 -44.01 -29.14
C LEU A 6 -13.78 -43.95 -29.41
N THR A 7 -13.40 -43.37 -30.53
CA THR A 7 -12.03 -42.96 -30.78
C THR A 7 -11.69 -41.95 -29.70
N ALA A 8 -10.91 -42.35 -28.71
CA ALA A 8 -10.31 -41.42 -27.79
C ALA A 8 -9.44 -40.47 -28.63
N ASP A 9 -9.77 -39.18 -28.60
CA ASP A 9 -8.92 -38.16 -29.21
C ASP A 9 -7.48 -38.32 -28.71
N PRO A 10 -6.47 -38.16 -29.58
CA PRO A 10 -5.08 -38.39 -29.23
C PRO A 10 -4.68 -37.54 -28.01
N PRO A 11 -3.82 -38.07 -27.12
CA PRO A 11 -3.33 -37.30 -25.98
C PRO A 11 -2.52 -36.10 -26.48
N LEU A 12 -2.90 -34.90 -26.05
CA LEU A 12 -2.18 -33.66 -26.33
C LEU A 12 -0.68 -33.82 -25.99
N ASN A 13 0.19 -33.62 -26.97
CA ASN A 13 1.62 -33.56 -26.74
C ASN A 13 2.02 -32.17 -26.22
N LEU A 14 2.34 -32.08 -24.92
CA LEU A 14 2.74 -30.82 -24.28
C LEU A 14 4.05 -30.24 -24.83
N GLU A 15 4.92 -31.07 -25.43
CA GLU A 15 6.18 -30.60 -26.02
C GLU A 15 5.96 -29.84 -27.34
N GLU A 16 4.85 -30.10 -28.03
CA GLU A 16 4.45 -29.41 -29.26
C GLU A 16 3.63 -28.13 -29.00
N CYS A 17 3.30 -27.87 -27.73
CA CYS A 17 2.52 -26.70 -27.38
C CYS A 17 3.39 -25.43 -27.41
N THR A 18 2.85 -24.36 -28.01
CA THR A 18 3.51 -23.05 -28.09
C THR A 18 2.75 -22.00 -27.27
N LEU A 19 3.48 -20.99 -26.80
CA LEU A 19 2.96 -19.90 -25.97
C LEU A 19 2.99 -18.61 -26.77
N SER A 20 1.87 -17.90 -26.78
CA SER A 20 1.77 -16.55 -27.34
C SER A 20 1.34 -15.58 -26.25
N PHE A 21 2.12 -14.50 -26.09
CA PHE A 21 1.81 -13.39 -25.21
C PHE A 21 1.30 -12.22 -26.03
N ALA A 22 0.11 -11.72 -25.69
CA ALA A 22 -0.50 -10.56 -26.31
C ALA A 22 -0.71 -9.47 -25.25
N PRO A 23 0.20 -8.49 -25.14
CA PRO A 23 0.00 -7.33 -24.28
C PRO A 23 -1.07 -6.41 -24.89
N LYS A 24 -1.98 -5.91 -24.05
CA LYS A 24 -3.00 -4.92 -24.41
C LYS A 24 -2.88 -3.72 -23.47
N ARG A 25 -2.86 -2.51 -24.05
CA ARG A 25 -2.78 -1.26 -23.28
C ARG A 25 -4.02 -1.11 -22.39
N HIS A 26 -3.82 -0.58 -21.19
CA HIS A 26 -4.93 -0.06 -20.40
C HIS A 26 -5.40 1.25 -21.04
N PHE A 27 -6.70 1.55 -20.96
CA PHE A 27 -7.27 2.75 -21.58
C PHE A 27 -6.93 4.03 -20.81
N GLU A 28 -6.90 3.96 -19.48
CA GLU A 28 -6.55 5.10 -18.60
C GLU A 28 -5.06 5.19 -18.21
N TYR A 29 -4.33 4.07 -18.21
CA TYR A 29 -3.02 4.00 -17.57
C TYR A 29 -1.94 3.63 -18.59
N SER A 30 -0.79 4.26 -18.46
CA SER A 30 0.36 4.00 -19.31
C SER A 30 0.91 2.57 -19.12
N PRO A 31 1.50 1.94 -20.15
CA PRO A 31 1.97 0.55 -20.07
C PRO A 31 3.05 0.28 -19.02
N ASP A 32 3.82 1.30 -18.63
CA ASP A 32 4.79 1.23 -17.52
C ASP A 32 4.10 1.12 -16.16
N ARG A 33 2.84 1.55 -16.03
CA ARG A 33 2.06 1.51 -14.78
C ARG A 33 1.15 0.29 -14.70
N LEU A 34 0.37 0.04 -15.75
CA LEU A 34 -0.65 -1.00 -15.78
C LEU A 34 -0.84 -1.52 -17.20
N GLN A 35 -0.88 -2.83 -17.36
CA GLN A 35 -1.08 -3.46 -18.66
C GLN A 35 -1.83 -4.79 -18.54
N TRP A 36 -2.69 -5.07 -19.51
CA TRP A 36 -3.29 -6.39 -19.67
C TRP A 36 -2.33 -7.29 -20.44
N LEU A 37 -2.20 -8.54 -20.01
CA LEU A 37 -1.38 -9.54 -20.66
C LEU A 37 -2.19 -10.82 -20.83
N LYS A 38 -2.45 -11.20 -22.08
CA LYS A 38 -3.12 -12.46 -22.39
C LYS A 38 -2.08 -13.49 -22.83
N LEU A 39 -2.10 -14.65 -22.20
CA LEU A 39 -1.35 -15.83 -22.60
C LEU A 39 -2.29 -16.82 -23.26
N THR A 40 -1.96 -17.23 -24.48
CA THR A 40 -2.69 -18.26 -25.22
C THR A 40 -1.75 -19.42 -25.52
N VAL A 41 -2.20 -20.63 -25.21
CA VAL A 41 -1.48 -21.87 -25.50
C VAL A 41 -2.10 -22.49 -26.73
N LYS A 42 -1.26 -22.82 -27.72
CA LYS A 42 -1.67 -23.46 -28.97
C LYS A 42 -0.95 -24.80 -29.14
N SER A 43 -1.54 -25.70 -29.91
CA SER A 43 -0.92 -26.96 -30.33
C SER A 43 -0.99 -27.08 -31.86
N SER A 44 -0.27 -28.04 -32.44
CA SER A 44 -0.31 -28.39 -33.86
C SER A 44 -1.73 -28.62 -34.37
N ASP A 45 -2.58 -29.23 -33.55
CA ASP A 45 -3.95 -29.61 -33.91
C ASP A 45 -5.04 -28.68 -33.36
N HIS A 46 -4.70 -27.72 -32.48
CA HIS A 46 -5.67 -26.88 -31.79
C HIS A 46 -5.18 -25.44 -31.61
N ASP A 47 -5.97 -24.49 -32.13
CA ASP A 47 -5.68 -23.05 -32.06
C ASP A 47 -5.70 -22.47 -30.65
N VAL A 48 -6.41 -23.11 -29.72
CA VAL A 48 -6.49 -22.68 -28.32
C VAL A 48 -6.61 -23.92 -27.45
N VAL A 49 -5.53 -24.32 -26.77
CA VAL A 49 -5.55 -25.36 -25.73
C VAL A 49 -5.97 -24.78 -24.37
N GLY A 50 -5.50 -23.57 -24.07
CA GLY A 50 -5.79 -22.86 -22.83
C GLY A 50 -5.45 -21.39 -22.92
N LYS A 51 -6.07 -20.59 -22.05
CA LYS A 51 -5.91 -19.14 -21.95
C LYS A 51 -5.71 -18.75 -20.49
N ILE A 52 -4.76 -17.86 -20.26
CA ILE A 52 -4.62 -17.14 -18.99
C ILE A 52 -4.69 -15.65 -19.30
N SER A 53 -5.40 -14.91 -18.47
CA SER A 53 -5.36 -13.46 -18.52
C SER A 53 -4.65 -12.93 -17.27
N CYS A 54 -3.82 -11.91 -17.46
CA CYS A 54 -3.02 -11.34 -16.38
C CYS A 54 -3.10 -9.82 -16.42
N ILE A 55 -3.04 -9.19 -15.27
CA ILE A 55 -2.76 -7.77 -15.15
C ILE A 55 -1.36 -7.62 -14.59
N VAL A 56 -0.54 -6.81 -15.27
CA VAL A 56 0.78 -6.44 -14.79
C VAL A 56 0.70 -5.02 -14.25
N ALA A 57 0.90 -4.87 -12.95
CA ALA A 57 0.83 -3.58 -12.26
C ALA A 57 2.14 -3.24 -11.58
N SER A 58 2.62 -2.03 -11.78
CA SER A 58 3.86 -1.52 -11.19
C SER A 58 3.62 -0.94 -9.80
N ARG A 59 4.39 -1.40 -8.83
CA ARG A 59 4.43 -0.82 -7.48
C ARG A 59 5.27 0.45 -7.48
N GLY A 60 5.05 1.34 -6.51
CA GLY A 60 5.93 2.50 -6.27
C GLY A 60 5.39 3.87 -6.69
N LYS A 61 4.12 4.00 -7.08
CA LYS A 61 3.46 5.32 -7.25
C LYS A 61 2.35 5.50 -6.21
N TRP A 62 2.19 6.73 -5.70
CA TRP A 62 0.98 7.17 -5.02
C TRP A 62 -0.22 6.85 -5.92
N SER A 63 -1.35 6.42 -5.34
CA SER A 63 -2.54 5.91 -6.04
C SER A 63 -2.50 4.45 -6.50
N PHE A 64 -1.52 3.63 -6.10
CA PHE A 64 -1.49 2.21 -6.53
C PHE A 64 -2.79 1.45 -6.18
N LYS A 65 -3.27 1.57 -4.93
CA LYS A 65 -4.51 0.91 -4.50
C LYS A 65 -5.69 1.38 -5.36
N GLN A 66 -5.87 2.69 -5.46
CA GLN A 66 -6.91 3.30 -6.29
C GLN A 66 -6.83 2.84 -7.75
N MET A 67 -5.63 2.76 -8.34
CA MET A 67 -5.44 2.27 -9.71
C MET A 67 -5.94 0.84 -9.89
N LEU A 68 -5.72 -0.05 -8.92
CA LEU A 68 -6.29 -1.39 -8.96
C LEU A 68 -7.82 -1.38 -8.77
N GLU A 69 -8.33 -0.57 -7.84
CA GLU A 69 -9.76 -0.45 -7.53
C GLU A 69 -10.58 0.07 -8.71
N ASP A 70 -10.04 1.02 -9.47
CA ASP A 70 -10.68 1.62 -10.64
C ASP A 70 -10.65 0.68 -11.86
N THR A 71 -9.80 -0.36 -11.84
CA THR A 71 -9.63 -1.26 -13.01
C THR A 71 -10.79 -2.26 -13.16
N ASN A 72 -11.10 -3.03 -12.12
CA ASN A 72 -12.23 -3.98 -12.11
C ASN A 72 -12.59 -4.45 -10.68
N PRO A 73 -13.79 -5.03 -10.47
CA PRO A 73 -14.25 -5.46 -9.14
C PRO A 73 -13.35 -6.50 -8.46
N GLU A 74 -12.77 -7.44 -9.20
CA GLU A 74 -11.89 -8.48 -8.62
C GLU A 74 -10.59 -7.87 -8.08
N LEU A 75 -10.02 -6.91 -8.82
CA LEU A 75 -8.85 -6.17 -8.39
C LEU A 75 -9.15 -5.21 -7.24
N LYS A 76 -10.36 -4.64 -7.19
CA LYS A 76 -10.81 -3.87 -6.04
C LYS A 76 -10.80 -4.73 -4.77
N ASP A 77 -11.40 -5.91 -4.80
CA ASP A 77 -11.38 -6.85 -3.67
C ASP A 77 -9.94 -7.21 -3.28
N PHE A 78 -9.08 -7.48 -4.27
CA PHE A 78 -7.67 -7.80 -4.04
C PHE A 78 -6.93 -6.63 -3.37
N ALA A 79 -7.15 -5.42 -3.87
CA ALA A 79 -6.51 -4.23 -3.37
C ALA A 79 -6.97 -3.91 -1.93
N GLU A 80 -8.27 -4.07 -1.67
CA GLU A 80 -8.87 -3.94 -0.35
C GLU A 80 -8.39 -5.03 0.60
N ALA A 81 -8.14 -6.26 0.16
CA ALA A 81 -7.68 -7.34 1.01
C ALA A 81 -6.21 -7.17 1.43
N ILE A 82 -5.34 -6.83 0.48
CA ILE A 82 -3.88 -6.87 0.66
C ILE A 82 -3.28 -5.53 1.07
N PHE A 83 -3.81 -4.41 0.56
CA PHE A 83 -3.17 -3.10 0.72
C PHE A 83 -3.95 -2.14 1.62
N ASP A 84 -3.23 -1.26 2.32
CA ASP A 84 -3.77 -0.12 3.07
C ASP A 84 -4.08 1.07 2.15
N ALA A 85 -4.61 2.16 2.71
CA ALA A 85 -5.00 3.34 1.95
C ALA A 85 -3.85 3.96 1.13
N GLN A 86 -2.61 3.80 1.58
CA GLN A 86 -1.40 4.29 0.92
C GLN A 86 -0.89 3.31 -0.15
N GLY A 87 -1.53 2.16 -0.30
CA GLY A 87 -1.13 1.12 -1.26
C GLY A 87 0.02 0.25 -0.77
N LEU A 88 0.36 0.28 0.52
CA LEU A 88 1.33 -0.62 1.16
C LEU A 88 0.63 -1.90 1.63
N VAL A 89 1.35 -3.01 1.72
CA VAL A 89 0.80 -4.24 2.31
C VAL A 89 0.37 -3.96 3.75
N LYS A 90 -0.84 -4.40 4.10
CA LYS A 90 -1.37 -4.21 5.45
C LYS A 90 -0.47 -4.86 6.48
N ALA A 91 -0.14 -4.11 7.53
CA ALA A 91 0.74 -4.58 8.60
C ALA A 91 0.31 -5.92 9.21
N CYS A 92 -1.00 -6.14 9.39
CA CYS A 92 -1.54 -7.39 9.95
C CYS A 92 -1.29 -8.65 9.10
N LEU A 93 -0.85 -8.49 7.85
CA LEU A 93 -0.47 -9.60 6.97
C LEU A 93 1.02 -9.95 7.07
N ILE A 94 1.84 -9.10 7.70
CA ILE A 94 3.30 -9.22 7.71
C ILE A 94 3.95 -8.98 9.09
N ASP A 95 3.16 -8.75 10.13
CA ASP A 95 3.63 -8.46 11.50
C ASP A 95 3.97 -9.71 12.34
N GLY A 96 3.71 -10.90 11.79
CA GLY A 96 3.89 -12.18 12.49
C GLY A 96 2.73 -12.54 13.44
N GLY A 97 1.67 -11.76 13.47
CA GLY A 97 0.42 -12.07 14.16
C GLY A 97 -0.37 -13.19 13.48
N TYR A 98 -1.51 -13.55 14.05
CA TYR A 98 -2.34 -14.67 13.56
C TYR A 98 -2.74 -14.52 12.08
N ARG A 99 -3.05 -13.29 11.65
CA ARG A 99 -3.45 -12.95 10.28
C ARG A 99 -2.29 -13.00 9.27
N SER A 100 -1.04 -12.94 9.74
CA SER A 100 0.17 -13.08 8.91
C SER A 100 0.37 -14.51 8.38
N GLY A 101 -0.43 -15.48 8.83
CA GLY A 101 -0.41 -16.84 8.29
C GLY A 101 0.93 -17.53 8.53
N SER A 102 1.62 -17.92 7.45
CA SER A 102 2.94 -18.55 7.53
C SER A 102 4.08 -17.55 7.79
N GLY A 103 3.82 -16.24 7.66
CA GLY A 103 4.85 -15.20 7.77
C GLY A 103 5.92 -15.27 6.66
N CYS A 104 5.67 -16.00 5.57
CA CYS A 104 6.63 -16.15 4.47
C CYS A 104 6.62 -14.96 3.48
N TRP A 105 5.70 -14.02 3.69
CA TRP A 105 5.55 -12.77 2.94
C TRP A 105 5.79 -11.57 3.85
N GLY A 106 6.35 -10.51 3.28
CA GLY A 106 6.73 -9.30 3.98
C GLY A 106 6.60 -8.04 3.11
N GLU A 107 7.42 -7.05 3.43
CA GLU A 107 7.43 -5.75 2.74
C GLU A 107 7.88 -5.84 1.27
N GLU A 108 8.41 -6.97 0.80
CA GLU A 108 8.73 -7.18 -0.61
C GLU A 108 7.50 -7.04 -1.53
N LEU A 109 6.29 -7.20 -0.97
CA LEU A 109 5.02 -6.92 -1.67
C LEU A 109 4.80 -5.44 -1.97
N ASN A 110 5.62 -4.53 -1.42
CA ASN A 110 5.56 -3.08 -1.65
C ASN A 110 6.33 -2.61 -2.87
N VAL A 111 7.12 -3.47 -3.51
CA VAL A 111 8.06 -3.08 -4.56
C VAL A 111 7.99 -3.97 -5.78
N GLY A 112 8.53 -3.44 -6.89
CA GLY A 112 8.62 -4.16 -8.16
C GLY A 112 7.29 -4.21 -8.88
N LYS A 113 7.01 -5.34 -9.52
CA LYS A 113 5.79 -5.55 -10.28
C LYS A 113 5.01 -6.73 -9.73
N ILE A 114 3.70 -6.59 -9.79
CA ILE A 114 2.79 -7.67 -9.52
C ILE A 114 2.18 -8.15 -10.84
N VAL A 115 2.06 -9.46 -10.98
CA VAL A 115 1.30 -10.10 -12.06
C VAL A 115 0.11 -10.77 -11.40
N TYR A 116 -1.05 -10.14 -11.49
CA TYR A 116 -2.29 -10.71 -10.99
C TYR A 116 -2.90 -11.60 -12.07
N VAL A 117 -2.97 -12.90 -11.80
CA VAL A 117 -3.52 -13.93 -12.69
C VAL A 117 -5.01 -14.02 -12.47
N PHE A 118 -5.79 -13.68 -13.49
CA PHE A 118 -7.25 -13.75 -13.50
C PHE A 118 -7.73 -14.61 -14.67
N ASN A 119 -8.90 -15.23 -14.54
CA ASN A 119 -9.51 -16.03 -15.61
C ASN A 119 -8.57 -17.08 -16.26
N PHE A 120 -8.43 -18.23 -15.61
CA PHE A 120 -7.65 -19.36 -16.11
C PHE A 120 -8.56 -20.44 -16.71
N VAL A 121 -8.51 -20.59 -18.03
CA VAL A 121 -9.36 -21.52 -18.77
C VAL A 121 -8.52 -22.53 -19.53
N VAL A 122 -8.84 -23.81 -19.38
CA VAL A 122 -8.33 -24.91 -20.20
C VAL A 122 -9.51 -25.55 -20.91
N MET A 123 -9.36 -25.87 -22.20
CA MET A 123 -10.42 -26.54 -22.95
C MET A 123 -10.89 -27.80 -22.20
N PRO A 124 -12.21 -28.06 -22.11
CA PRO A 124 -12.76 -29.22 -21.40
C PRO A 124 -12.12 -30.55 -21.77
N LEU A 125 -11.75 -30.74 -23.05
CA LEU A 125 -11.09 -31.96 -23.56
C LEU A 125 -9.73 -32.25 -22.90
N PHE A 126 -9.03 -31.22 -22.45
CA PHE A 126 -7.64 -31.30 -21.94
C PHE A 126 -7.51 -31.11 -20.43
N GLN A 127 -8.63 -30.88 -19.74
CA GLN A 127 -8.65 -30.69 -18.29
C GLN A 127 -8.21 -31.97 -17.55
N ASN A 128 -7.59 -31.79 -16.38
CA ASN A 128 -7.10 -32.86 -15.49
C ASN A 128 -6.02 -33.78 -16.10
N ARG A 129 -5.34 -33.33 -17.17
CA ARG A 129 -4.25 -34.07 -17.83
C ARG A 129 -2.86 -33.47 -17.57
N GLY A 130 -2.75 -32.54 -16.62
CA GLY A 130 -1.49 -31.86 -16.28
C GLY A 130 -1.18 -30.64 -17.14
N VAL A 131 -2.08 -30.30 -18.08
CA VAL A 131 -1.99 -29.10 -18.91
C VAL A 131 -2.01 -27.85 -18.04
N GLU A 132 -2.84 -27.82 -17.00
CA GLU A 132 -2.96 -26.69 -16.08
C GLU A 132 -1.64 -26.38 -15.39
N SER A 133 -1.00 -27.42 -14.85
CA SER A 133 0.33 -27.33 -14.23
C SER A 133 1.39 -26.85 -15.21
N TRP A 134 1.33 -27.34 -16.45
CA TRP A 134 2.28 -26.98 -17.49
C TRP A 134 2.15 -25.50 -17.88
N ILE A 135 0.93 -25.03 -18.15
CA ILE A 135 0.66 -23.63 -18.53
C ILE A 135 1.12 -22.68 -17.41
N LEU A 136 0.77 -22.97 -16.15
CA LEU A 136 1.17 -22.14 -15.01
C LEU A 136 2.69 -22.09 -14.84
N LYS A 137 3.40 -23.22 -14.96
CA LYS A 137 4.88 -23.23 -14.90
C LYS A 137 5.50 -22.37 -15.99
N ARG A 138 4.98 -22.46 -17.22
CA ARG A 138 5.43 -21.66 -18.35
C ARG A 138 5.20 -20.17 -18.14
N LEU A 139 4.06 -19.77 -17.57
CA LEU A 139 3.81 -18.38 -17.18
C LEU A 139 4.86 -17.89 -16.18
N LEU A 140 5.17 -18.68 -15.16
CA LEU A 140 6.15 -18.31 -14.13
C LEU A 140 7.58 -18.20 -14.68
N GLU A 141 7.94 -19.06 -15.64
CA GLU A 141 9.21 -19.03 -16.38
C GLU A 141 9.31 -17.86 -17.35
N ALA A 142 8.18 -17.28 -17.79
CA ALA A 142 8.14 -16.12 -18.69
C ALA A 142 8.43 -14.78 -18.00
N GLY A 143 8.86 -14.79 -16.74
CA GLY A 143 9.25 -13.58 -16.00
C GLY A 143 10.19 -12.62 -16.75
N PRO A 144 11.25 -13.08 -17.45
CA PRO A 144 12.11 -12.21 -18.25
C PRO A 144 11.37 -11.49 -19.39
N ILE A 145 10.45 -12.18 -20.07
CA ILE A 145 9.64 -11.62 -21.15
C ILE A 145 8.71 -10.53 -20.58
N ILE A 146 8.11 -10.79 -19.42
CA ILE A 146 7.26 -9.80 -18.72
C ILE A 146 8.10 -8.59 -18.26
N ALA A 147 9.32 -8.81 -17.78
CA ALA A 147 10.22 -7.74 -17.39
C ALA A 147 10.62 -6.86 -18.57
N GLU A 148 10.88 -7.46 -19.74
CA GLU A 148 11.19 -6.75 -21.00
C GLU A 148 10.00 -5.93 -21.49
N ILE A 149 8.82 -6.56 -21.64
CA ILE A 149 7.59 -5.91 -22.09
C ILE A 149 7.26 -4.68 -21.24
N THR A 150 7.57 -4.74 -19.95
CA THR A 150 7.14 -3.72 -19.00
C THR A 150 8.27 -2.78 -18.55
N SER A 151 9.48 -2.90 -19.10
CA SER A 151 10.61 -1.99 -18.85
C SER A 151 10.98 -1.84 -17.35
N PHE A 152 11.04 -2.94 -16.59
CA PHE A 152 11.52 -2.93 -15.20
C PHE A 152 12.48 -4.10 -14.90
N PRO A 153 13.69 -3.83 -14.38
CA PRO A 153 14.64 -4.87 -14.06
C PRO A 153 14.24 -5.57 -12.76
N GLY A 154 13.65 -6.75 -12.86
CA GLY A 154 13.38 -7.59 -11.70
C GLY A 154 12.25 -8.58 -11.97
N PRO A 155 12.27 -9.76 -11.33
CA PRO A 155 11.25 -10.75 -11.58
C PRO A 155 9.97 -10.38 -10.80
N PRO A 156 8.78 -10.45 -11.42
CA PRO A 156 7.53 -10.04 -10.78
C PRO A 156 7.08 -11.03 -9.70
N ILE A 157 6.29 -10.55 -8.74
CA ILE A 157 5.55 -11.42 -7.82
C ILE A 157 4.20 -11.73 -8.46
N TYR A 158 3.85 -13.01 -8.56
CA TYR A 158 2.58 -13.43 -9.13
C TYR A 158 1.53 -13.59 -8.04
N PHE A 159 0.30 -13.19 -8.33
CA PHE A 159 -0.84 -13.30 -7.43
C PHE A 159 -1.98 -14.03 -8.12
N CYS A 160 -2.81 -14.72 -7.35
CA CYS A 160 -4.07 -15.26 -7.84
C CYS A 160 -5.09 -15.38 -6.68
N ARG A 161 -6.36 -15.47 -7.06
CA ARG A 161 -7.48 -15.76 -6.16
C ARG A 161 -8.19 -17.02 -6.66
N PRO A 162 -7.83 -18.22 -6.18
CA PRO A 162 -8.55 -19.43 -6.55
C PRO A 162 -9.92 -19.39 -5.86
N GLN A 163 -10.96 -18.90 -6.55
CA GLN A 163 -12.35 -18.92 -6.06
C GLN A 163 -13.29 -19.76 -6.89
N GLN A 164 -12.93 -20.02 -8.15
CA GLN A 164 -13.69 -20.88 -9.03
C GLN A 164 -12.90 -22.16 -9.34
N PRO A 165 -13.60 -23.29 -9.49
CA PRO A 165 -13.11 -24.43 -10.27
C PRO A 165 -12.30 -24.00 -11.49
N ILE A 166 -11.15 -24.62 -11.72
CA ILE A 166 -10.50 -24.58 -13.02
C ILE A 166 -11.15 -25.70 -13.84
N GLY A 167 -12.09 -25.32 -14.71
CA GLY A 167 -12.86 -26.30 -15.46
C GLY A 167 -13.75 -27.15 -14.55
N ASN A 168 -13.64 -28.47 -14.65
CA ASN A 168 -14.44 -29.43 -13.87
C ASN A 168 -13.85 -29.77 -12.47
N THR A 169 -12.84 -29.04 -11.99
CA THR A 169 -12.21 -29.29 -10.68
C THR A 169 -13.05 -28.75 -9.52
N THR A 170 -12.84 -29.26 -8.31
CA THR A 170 -13.33 -28.61 -7.09
C THR A 170 -12.42 -27.43 -6.72
N LEU A 171 -12.93 -26.48 -5.93
CA LEU A 171 -12.13 -25.38 -5.39
C LEU A 171 -10.89 -25.89 -4.62
N ALA A 172 -11.04 -26.98 -3.86
CA ALA A 172 -9.94 -27.60 -3.12
C ALA A 172 -8.85 -28.15 -4.04
N GLU A 173 -9.22 -28.75 -5.18
CA GLU A 173 -8.28 -29.24 -6.19
C GLU A 173 -7.55 -28.10 -6.89
N ALA A 174 -8.23 -26.99 -7.20
CA ALA A 174 -7.60 -25.79 -7.74
C ALA A 174 -6.56 -25.21 -6.76
N ILE A 175 -6.90 -25.10 -5.46
CA ILE A 175 -5.96 -24.64 -4.42
C ILE A 175 -4.77 -25.59 -4.31
N ASP A 176 -4.98 -26.92 -4.29
CA ASP A 176 -3.89 -27.89 -4.21
C ASP A 176 -2.98 -27.85 -5.46
N LEU A 177 -3.52 -27.57 -6.65
CA LEU A 177 -2.74 -27.31 -7.85
C LEU A 177 -1.79 -26.11 -7.68
N PHE A 178 -2.31 -24.95 -7.25
CA PHE A 178 -1.47 -23.76 -7.01
C PHE A 178 -0.41 -24.04 -5.93
N ARG A 179 -0.79 -24.71 -4.84
CA ARG A 179 0.15 -25.13 -3.78
C ARG A 179 1.24 -26.08 -4.31
N LYS A 180 0.89 -27.04 -5.17
CA LYS A 180 1.87 -27.95 -5.81
C LYS A 180 2.88 -27.22 -6.70
N ILE A 181 2.46 -26.14 -7.37
CA ILE A 181 3.33 -25.34 -8.25
C ILE A 181 4.27 -24.44 -7.43
N GLY A 182 3.90 -24.12 -6.20
CA GLY A 182 4.71 -23.33 -5.27
C GLY A 182 4.09 -22.00 -4.86
N PHE A 183 2.83 -21.76 -5.23
CA PHE A 183 2.08 -20.64 -4.66
C PHE A 183 1.84 -20.88 -3.17
N ARG A 184 1.90 -19.82 -2.37
CA ARG A 184 1.64 -19.84 -0.93
C ARG A 184 0.71 -18.70 -0.56
N ARG A 185 -0.15 -18.91 0.42
CA ARG A 185 -1.16 -17.93 0.85
C ARG A 185 -0.50 -16.67 1.39
N ILE A 186 -1.09 -15.52 1.10
CA ILE A 186 -0.65 -14.23 1.64
C ILE A 186 -1.44 -13.95 2.91
N GLY A 187 -0.76 -14.03 4.05
CA GLY A 187 -1.44 -14.09 5.34
C GLY A 187 -2.41 -15.27 5.41
N ARG A 188 -3.56 -15.03 6.03
CA ARG A 188 -4.73 -15.95 6.00
C ARG A 188 -5.84 -15.45 5.07
N THR A 189 -5.46 -14.74 4.00
CA THR A 189 -6.41 -14.26 2.99
C THR A 189 -6.75 -15.36 1.98
N GLU A 190 -7.71 -15.07 1.12
CA GLU A 190 -8.06 -15.91 -0.04
C GLU A 190 -7.03 -15.83 -1.18
N TYR A 191 -6.08 -14.90 -1.13
CA TYR A 191 -5.09 -14.68 -2.17
C TYR A 191 -3.82 -15.48 -1.94
N MET A 192 -3.25 -15.99 -3.02
CA MET A 192 -1.98 -16.70 -3.03
C MET A 192 -0.94 -15.93 -3.84
N GLY A 193 0.30 -15.95 -3.37
CA GLY A 193 1.45 -15.36 -4.05
C GLY A 193 2.44 -16.40 -4.54
N TYR A 194 3.24 -16.04 -5.53
CA TYR A 194 4.41 -16.79 -5.96
C TYR A 194 5.59 -15.84 -6.19
N SER A 195 6.70 -16.13 -5.51
CA SER A 195 7.97 -15.44 -5.73
C SER A 195 8.87 -16.31 -6.62
N PRO A 196 9.37 -15.77 -7.74
CA PRO A 196 10.33 -16.46 -8.62
C PRO A 196 11.73 -16.54 -8.01
N ARG A 197 12.00 -15.78 -6.95
CA ARG A 197 13.27 -15.83 -6.22
C ARG A 197 13.41 -17.17 -5.50
N SER A 198 14.48 -17.90 -5.80
CA SER A 198 14.75 -19.22 -5.20
C SER A 198 15.06 -19.15 -3.70
N ASP A 199 15.57 -18.03 -3.22
CA ASP A 199 15.94 -17.81 -1.81
C ASP A 199 14.78 -17.37 -0.92
N HIS A 200 13.63 -17.00 -1.52
CA HIS A 200 12.46 -16.48 -0.83
C HIS A 200 11.87 -17.47 0.18
N PRO A 201 11.40 -17.04 1.37
CA PRO A 201 10.88 -17.95 2.40
C PRO A 201 9.76 -18.88 1.92
N SER A 202 8.85 -18.38 1.07
CA SER A 202 7.77 -19.18 0.49
C SER A 202 8.24 -20.42 -0.30
N ARG A 203 9.50 -20.43 -0.77
CA ARG A 203 10.07 -21.58 -1.50
C ARG A 203 10.47 -22.74 -0.60
N ARG A 204 10.64 -22.48 0.69
CA ARG A 204 11.05 -23.48 1.69
C ARG A 204 9.87 -24.05 2.46
N LEU A 205 8.70 -23.42 2.34
CA LEU A 205 7.46 -23.84 2.99
C LEU A 205 6.83 -25.01 2.23
N PHE A 206 6.59 -26.13 2.89
CA PHE A 206 5.89 -27.26 2.28
C PHE A 206 4.41 -26.93 2.04
N LYS A 207 3.76 -27.62 1.12
CA LYS A 207 2.36 -27.28 0.77
C LYS A 207 1.39 -27.59 1.92
N GLU A 208 1.72 -28.56 2.74
CA GLU A 208 0.95 -28.99 3.92
C GLU A 208 1.07 -28.00 5.08
N GLU A 209 2.11 -27.15 5.06
CA GLU A 209 2.35 -26.10 6.06
C GLU A 209 1.74 -24.75 5.66
N ASP A 210 1.21 -24.64 4.43
CA ASP A 210 0.55 -23.43 3.94
C ASP A 210 -0.78 -23.25 4.70
N PRO A 211 -1.01 -22.11 5.37
CA PRO A 211 -2.18 -21.91 6.20
C PRO A 211 -3.46 -21.96 5.35
N ASP A 212 -4.55 -22.34 6.00
CA ASP A 212 -5.88 -22.16 5.41
C ASP A 212 -6.36 -20.71 5.56
N GLN A 213 -7.25 -20.33 4.64
CA GLN A 213 -7.93 -19.04 4.72
C GLN A 213 -8.81 -18.96 5.97
N LEU A 214 -9.05 -17.74 6.44
CA LEU A 214 -9.99 -17.52 7.53
C LEU A 214 -11.39 -17.98 7.10
N GLY A 215 -12.05 -18.74 7.97
CA GLY A 215 -13.41 -19.22 7.75
C GLY A 215 -14.46 -18.15 8.03
N ASN A 216 -15.61 -18.29 7.38
CA ASN A 216 -16.78 -17.41 7.52
C ASN A 216 -17.74 -17.89 8.61
N GLU A 217 -17.22 -18.28 9.78
CA GLU A 217 -18.02 -18.81 10.91
C GLU A 217 -19.14 -17.86 11.40
N PHE A 218 -19.05 -16.57 11.04
CA PHE A 218 -19.97 -15.52 11.44
C PHE A 218 -20.73 -14.87 10.28
N GLU A 219 -20.58 -15.35 9.04
CA GLU A 219 -21.19 -14.75 7.84
C GLU A 219 -22.72 -14.89 7.82
N ASP A 220 -23.24 -16.03 8.30
CA ASP A 220 -24.68 -16.30 8.40
C ASP A 220 -25.35 -15.67 9.62
N VAL A 221 -24.61 -14.98 10.50
CA VAL A 221 -25.17 -14.35 11.70
C VAL A 221 -25.89 -13.06 11.27
N PRO A 222 -27.24 -12.98 11.35
CA PRO A 222 -27.96 -11.79 10.91
C PRO A 222 -27.49 -10.58 11.69
N ASN A 223 -27.24 -9.46 10.99
CA ASN A 223 -26.76 -8.26 11.64
C ASN A 223 -27.85 -7.72 12.58
N MET A 224 -27.67 -7.93 13.88
CA MET A 224 -28.64 -7.52 14.88
C MET A 224 -28.72 -6.00 15.00
N MET A 225 -29.94 -5.47 15.10
CA MET A 225 -30.19 -4.04 15.34
C MET A 225 -29.47 -3.56 16.61
N SER A 226 -28.94 -2.34 16.57
CA SER A 226 -28.12 -1.78 17.67
C SER A 226 -28.82 -1.85 19.04
N GLU A 227 -30.10 -1.51 19.12
CA GLU A 227 -30.87 -1.58 20.38
C GLU A 227 -31.05 -3.02 20.88
N GLN A 228 -31.28 -3.97 19.98
CA GLN A 228 -31.41 -5.37 20.35
C GLN A 228 -30.07 -5.94 20.84
N ARG A 229 -28.96 -5.52 20.23
CA ARG A 229 -27.60 -5.86 20.67
C ARG A 229 -27.32 -5.37 22.09
N LYS A 230 -27.72 -4.14 22.41
CA LYS A 230 -27.55 -3.59 23.77
C LYS A 230 -28.31 -4.41 24.81
N ILE A 231 -29.53 -4.86 24.49
CA ILE A 231 -30.35 -5.67 25.39
C ILE A 231 -29.73 -7.05 25.59
N GLN A 232 -29.24 -7.68 24.53
CA GLN A 232 -28.69 -9.05 24.59
C GLN A 232 -27.29 -9.10 25.23
N TYR A 233 -26.47 -8.07 25.02
CA TYR A 233 -25.09 -7.98 25.51
C TYR A 233 -24.87 -6.70 26.35
N PRO A 234 -25.51 -6.59 27.53
CA PRO A 234 -25.48 -5.36 28.33
C PRO A 234 -24.08 -4.99 28.83
N LEU A 235 -23.21 -5.98 29.07
CA LEU A 235 -21.84 -5.74 29.50
C LEU A 235 -21.01 -5.09 28.37
N HIS A 236 -21.10 -5.64 27.16
CA HIS A 236 -20.45 -5.08 25.96
C HIS A 236 -20.92 -3.65 25.72
N SER A 237 -22.23 -3.40 25.79
CA SER A 237 -22.79 -2.06 25.67
C SER A 237 -22.26 -1.12 26.77
N ALA A 238 -22.20 -1.57 28.02
CA ALA A 238 -21.72 -0.74 29.13
C ALA A 238 -20.25 -0.34 28.93
N ILE A 239 -19.39 -1.26 28.50
CA ILE A 239 -17.97 -0.98 28.21
C ILE A 239 -17.82 0.00 27.04
N GLN A 240 -18.67 -0.16 26.02
CA GLN A 240 -18.69 0.72 24.86
C GLN A 240 -19.05 2.16 25.25
N THR A 241 -20.11 2.35 26.04
CA THR A 241 -20.67 3.67 26.32
C THR A 241 -20.07 4.36 27.54
N ASN A 242 -19.65 3.61 28.56
CA ASN A 242 -19.11 4.19 29.79
C ASN A 242 -17.58 4.35 29.71
N LYS A 243 -17.12 5.59 29.52
CA LYS A 243 -15.69 5.95 29.44
C LYS A 243 -15.08 6.40 30.77
N THR A 244 -15.82 6.35 31.88
CA THR A 244 -15.34 6.80 33.19
C THR A 244 -14.85 5.62 34.03
N SER A 245 -14.31 5.90 35.21
CA SER A 245 -13.89 4.86 36.18
C SER A 245 -15.06 4.06 36.77
N GLU A 246 -16.32 4.48 36.55
CA GLU A 246 -17.52 3.77 37.01
C GLU A 246 -17.64 2.37 36.39
N ILE A 247 -17.16 2.19 35.15
CA ILE A 247 -17.17 0.88 34.48
C ILE A 247 -16.43 -0.19 35.28
N SER A 248 -15.41 0.21 36.05
CA SER A 248 -14.67 -0.70 36.93
C SER A 248 -15.54 -1.28 38.04
N ALA A 249 -16.47 -0.50 38.59
CA ALA A 249 -17.40 -0.97 39.61
C ALA A 249 -18.42 -1.95 39.02
N ILE A 250 -18.97 -1.64 37.84
CA ILE A 250 -19.89 -2.51 37.11
C ILE A 250 -19.23 -3.86 36.82
N LEU A 251 -18.01 -3.86 36.28
CA LEU A 251 -17.26 -5.07 35.96
C LEU A 251 -17.03 -5.94 37.20
N LYS A 252 -16.64 -5.34 38.33
CA LYS A 252 -16.41 -6.06 39.59
C LYS A 252 -17.69 -6.69 40.14
N VAL A 253 -18.81 -5.97 40.08
CA VAL A 253 -20.12 -6.49 40.52
C VAL A 253 -20.57 -7.65 39.64
N VAL A 254 -20.51 -7.48 38.32
CA VAL A 254 -20.95 -8.51 37.36
C VAL A 254 -20.07 -9.76 37.47
N HIS A 255 -18.75 -9.61 37.59
CA HIS A 255 -17.82 -10.71 37.83
C HIS A 255 -18.06 -11.42 39.17
N ALA A 256 -18.42 -10.68 40.24
CA ALA A 256 -18.74 -11.28 41.53
C ALA A 256 -20.04 -12.11 41.50
N LEU A 257 -20.98 -11.77 40.62
CA LEU A 257 -22.20 -12.55 40.40
C LEU A 257 -21.94 -13.79 39.53
N ASP A 258 -21.15 -13.64 38.47
CA ASP A 258 -20.76 -14.73 37.58
C ASP A 258 -19.39 -14.40 36.97
N ASN A 259 -18.36 -15.14 37.40
CA ASN A 259 -16.98 -14.92 36.97
C ASN A 259 -16.77 -15.23 35.47
N THR A 260 -17.67 -15.97 34.83
CA THR A 260 -17.54 -16.33 33.40
C THR A 260 -17.95 -15.19 32.46
N THR A 261 -18.71 -14.22 32.97
CA THR A 261 -19.25 -13.08 32.19
C THR A 261 -18.18 -12.25 31.50
N ILE A 262 -17.00 -12.09 32.12
CA ILE A 262 -15.89 -11.29 31.56
C ILE A 262 -15.23 -11.94 30.34
N HIS A 263 -15.54 -13.21 30.08
CA HIS A 263 -15.04 -14.00 28.93
C HIS A 263 -16.12 -14.29 27.88
N ARG A 264 -17.40 -14.06 28.20
CA ARG A 264 -18.53 -14.43 27.32
C ARG A 264 -18.52 -13.54 26.07
N PRO A 265 -18.36 -14.11 24.86
CA PRO A 265 -18.37 -13.32 23.64
C PRO A 265 -19.78 -12.83 23.27
N ASP A 266 -19.86 -11.83 22.39
CA ASP A 266 -21.11 -11.46 21.72
C ASP A 266 -21.44 -12.40 20.55
N ASP A 267 -22.47 -12.06 19.78
CA ASP A 267 -22.92 -12.80 18.60
C ASP A 267 -21.88 -12.88 17.47
N LYS A 268 -20.85 -12.04 17.52
CA LYS A 268 -19.73 -12.00 16.57
C LYS A 268 -18.43 -12.53 17.17
N GLY A 269 -18.50 -13.17 18.33
CA GLY A 269 -17.33 -13.76 18.99
C GLY A 269 -16.46 -12.78 19.77
N PHE A 270 -16.81 -11.48 19.83
CA PHE A 270 -16.03 -10.48 20.56
C PHE A 270 -16.24 -10.59 22.06
N THR A 271 -15.17 -10.80 22.81
CA THR A 271 -15.22 -10.79 24.28
C THR A 271 -15.29 -9.35 24.82
N PRO A 272 -15.65 -9.15 26.10
CA PRO A 272 -15.60 -7.83 26.74
C PRO A 272 -14.24 -7.13 26.59
N LEU A 273 -13.13 -7.88 26.56
CA LEU A 273 -11.79 -7.33 26.37
C LEU A 273 -11.57 -6.77 24.95
N HIS A 274 -12.14 -7.42 23.92
CA HIS A 274 -12.13 -6.89 22.54
C HIS A 274 -12.90 -5.58 22.45
N ILE A 275 -14.08 -5.51 23.06
CA ILE A 275 -14.89 -4.28 23.06
C ILE A 275 -14.17 -3.15 23.82
N ALA A 276 -13.55 -3.46 24.96
CA ALA A 276 -12.75 -2.48 25.70
C ALA A 276 -11.60 -1.91 24.84
N ALA A 277 -10.94 -2.77 24.05
CA ALA A 277 -9.89 -2.39 23.12
C ALA A 277 -10.39 -1.54 21.94
N ALA A 278 -11.41 -2.03 21.22
CA ALA A 278 -11.97 -1.39 20.03
C ALA A 278 -12.50 0.02 20.32
N TYR A 279 -12.92 0.28 21.56
CA TYR A 279 -13.38 1.60 21.99
C TYR A 279 -12.40 2.34 22.91
N ALA A 280 -11.13 1.94 22.93
CA ALA A 280 -10.04 2.56 23.69
C ALA A 280 -10.45 2.92 25.14
N ASN A 281 -10.96 1.95 25.89
CA ASN A 281 -11.45 2.13 27.26
C ASN A 281 -10.44 1.58 28.29
N PRO A 282 -9.47 2.40 28.76
CA PRO A 282 -8.40 1.92 29.64
C PRO A 282 -8.91 1.47 31.01
N HIS A 283 -10.01 2.05 31.50
CA HIS A 283 -10.62 1.62 32.76
C HIS A 283 -11.16 0.20 32.65
N ALA A 284 -11.88 -0.11 31.56
CA ALA A 284 -12.37 -1.45 31.30
C ALA A 284 -11.22 -2.44 31.04
N VAL A 285 -10.24 -2.09 30.21
CA VAL A 285 -9.07 -2.95 29.92
C VAL A 285 -8.34 -3.34 31.20
N ARG A 286 -7.94 -2.36 32.03
CA ARG A 286 -7.22 -2.64 33.28
C ARG A 286 -8.05 -3.51 34.22
N THR A 287 -9.32 -3.18 34.39
CA THR A 287 -10.20 -3.94 35.31
C THR A 287 -10.43 -5.37 34.82
N LEU A 288 -10.65 -5.59 33.53
CA LEU A 288 -10.81 -6.93 32.96
C LEU A 288 -9.54 -7.76 33.15
N LEU A 289 -8.36 -7.18 32.91
CA LEU A 289 -7.08 -7.87 33.13
C LEU A 289 -6.85 -8.19 34.62
N GLU A 290 -7.18 -7.27 35.52
CA GLU A 290 -7.15 -7.49 36.98
C GLU A 290 -8.07 -8.62 37.42
N LEU A 291 -9.24 -8.76 36.79
CA LEU A 291 -10.22 -9.80 37.08
C LEU A 291 -9.89 -11.16 36.42
N GLY A 292 -8.79 -11.28 35.69
CA GLY A 292 -8.34 -12.55 35.10
C GLY A 292 -8.66 -12.76 33.63
N ALA A 293 -9.07 -11.73 32.89
CA ALA A 293 -9.28 -11.81 31.43
C ALA A 293 -7.98 -11.96 30.61
N THR A 294 -6.85 -12.30 31.23
CA THR A 294 -5.56 -12.49 30.52
C THR A 294 -5.59 -13.66 29.55
N SER A 295 -6.44 -14.67 29.77
CA SER A 295 -6.69 -15.76 28.82
C SER A 295 -7.24 -15.30 27.47
N ASP A 296 -7.87 -14.12 27.43
CA ASP A 296 -8.55 -13.60 26.23
C ASP A 296 -7.62 -12.72 25.37
N LEU A 297 -6.40 -12.42 25.85
CA LEU A 297 -5.44 -11.54 25.17
C LEU A 297 -5.03 -12.02 23.78
N GLN A 298 -5.11 -13.32 23.53
CA GLN A 298 -4.71 -13.97 22.28
C GLN A 298 -5.91 -14.63 21.58
N LYS A 299 -7.13 -14.38 22.04
CA LYS A 299 -8.33 -15.00 21.48
C LYS A 299 -8.65 -14.33 20.15
N THR A 300 -8.74 -15.11 19.08
CA THR A 300 -9.05 -14.65 17.71
C THR A 300 -10.35 -15.25 17.18
N SER A 301 -11.13 -15.96 18.01
CA SER A 301 -12.40 -16.58 17.61
C SER A 301 -13.54 -15.56 17.54
N ASN A 302 -13.38 -14.54 16.70
CA ASN A 302 -14.37 -13.51 16.39
C ASN A 302 -14.46 -13.29 14.88
N SER A 303 -15.48 -12.57 14.42
CA SER A 303 -15.76 -12.37 13.00
C SER A 303 -14.63 -11.67 12.23
N GLU A 304 -13.73 -10.98 12.93
CA GLU A 304 -12.59 -10.28 12.33
C GLU A 304 -11.26 -11.03 12.49
N HIS A 305 -11.26 -12.15 13.23
CA HIS A 305 -10.07 -12.97 13.52
C HIS A 305 -8.91 -12.19 14.17
N VAL A 306 -9.24 -11.19 14.98
CA VAL A 306 -8.29 -10.27 15.63
C VAL A 306 -8.18 -10.53 17.12
N THR A 307 -7.01 -10.33 17.71
CA THR A 307 -6.87 -10.25 19.17
C THR A 307 -7.41 -8.91 19.70
N PRO A 308 -7.59 -8.73 21.02
CA PRO A 308 -7.90 -7.41 21.58
C PRO A 308 -6.84 -6.34 21.24
N LEU A 309 -5.55 -6.70 21.20
CA LEU A 309 -4.49 -5.75 20.84
C LEU A 309 -4.59 -5.35 19.37
N ASP A 310 -4.85 -6.30 18.47
CA ASP A 310 -5.06 -6.03 17.04
C ASP A 310 -6.26 -5.10 16.82
N ALA A 311 -7.38 -5.36 17.49
CA ALA A 311 -8.58 -4.52 17.41
C ALA A 311 -8.32 -3.07 17.85
N LEU A 312 -7.49 -2.87 18.89
CA LEU A 312 -7.06 -1.54 19.32
C LEU A 312 -6.17 -0.88 18.26
N GLN A 313 -5.18 -1.59 17.73
CA GLN A 313 -4.23 -1.05 16.76
C GLN A 313 -4.91 -0.71 15.43
N ASP A 314 -5.85 -1.54 14.97
CA ASP A 314 -6.68 -1.26 13.80
C ASP A 314 -7.55 -0.02 14.01
N LYS A 315 -8.11 0.15 15.22
CA LYS A 315 -8.85 1.37 15.58
C LYS A 315 -7.95 2.60 15.58
N MET A 316 -6.75 2.51 16.17
CA MET A 316 -5.77 3.59 16.17
C MET A 316 -5.32 4.00 14.76
N ARG A 317 -5.18 3.02 13.86
CA ARG A 317 -4.85 3.26 12.44
C ARG A 317 -6.01 3.95 11.72
N ARG A 318 -7.23 3.44 11.86
CA ARG A 318 -8.45 4.03 11.28
C ARG A 318 -8.67 5.47 11.74
N ASP A 319 -8.47 5.75 13.03
CA ASP A 319 -8.57 7.12 13.56
C ASP A 319 -7.56 8.07 12.88
N CYS A 320 -6.36 7.58 12.58
CA CYS A 320 -5.35 8.33 11.83
C CYS A 320 -5.78 8.52 10.36
N GLU A 321 -6.12 7.44 9.66
CA GLU A 321 -6.55 7.44 8.26
C GLU A 321 -7.76 8.38 8.02
N VAL A 322 -8.75 8.37 8.93
CA VAL A 322 -9.91 9.27 8.84
C VAL A 322 -9.46 10.73 8.94
N ALA A 323 -8.52 11.06 9.84
CA ALA A 323 -7.98 12.41 9.92
C ALA A 323 -7.25 12.79 8.61
N GLU A 324 -6.54 11.85 7.99
CA GLU A 324 -5.87 12.08 6.70
C GLU A 324 -6.86 12.35 5.58
N VAL A 325 -7.87 11.48 5.41
CA VAL A 325 -8.90 11.59 4.37
C VAL A 325 -9.71 12.86 4.53
N MET A 326 -10.09 13.21 5.77
CA MET A 326 -10.86 14.42 6.07
C MET A 326 -10.00 15.69 6.07
N ARG A 327 -8.67 15.57 5.89
CA ARG A 327 -7.70 16.67 5.97
C ARG A 327 -7.80 17.45 7.29
N ILE A 328 -8.10 16.74 8.38
CA ILE A 328 -8.15 17.29 9.72
C ILE A 328 -6.76 17.15 10.34
N LYS A 329 -6.31 18.17 11.06
CA LYS A 329 -5.07 18.12 11.82
C LYS A 329 -5.13 16.96 12.83
N TRP A 330 -4.33 15.93 12.58
CA TRP A 330 -4.17 14.80 13.50
C TRP A 330 -3.20 15.17 14.63
N GLU A 331 -3.68 15.17 15.87
CA GLU A 331 -2.87 15.54 17.04
C GLU A 331 -2.11 14.37 17.67
N GLY A 332 -2.14 13.20 17.03
CA GLY A 332 -1.59 11.94 17.52
C GLY A 332 -2.65 11.02 18.13
N HIS A 333 -2.23 9.84 18.53
CA HIS A 333 -3.08 8.87 19.22
C HIS A 333 -3.51 9.39 20.60
N SER A 334 -4.75 9.06 20.99
CA SER A 334 -5.28 9.46 22.29
C SER A 334 -4.52 8.80 23.45
N ARG A 335 -4.53 9.45 24.61
CA ARG A 335 -3.93 8.90 25.85
C ARG A 335 -4.60 7.58 26.23
N GLU A 336 -5.90 7.49 26.02
CA GLU A 336 -6.70 6.31 26.36
C GLU A 336 -6.32 5.10 25.50
N ALA A 337 -6.11 5.30 24.19
CA ALA A 337 -5.69 4.23 23.29
C ALA A 337 -4.28 3.74 23.63
N LEU A 338 -3.32 4.67 23.84
CA LEU A 338 -1.95 4.32 24.21
C LEU A 338 -1.86 3.68 25.62
N ALA A 339 -2.74 4.06 26.55
CA ALA A 339 -2.86 3.41 27.85
C ALA A 339 -3.38 1.97 27.74
N CYS A 340 -4.34 1.72 26.85
CA CYS A 340 -4.80 0.37 26.54
C CYS A 340 -3.65 -0.45 25.93
N GLU A 341 -2.94 0.11 24.94
CA GLU A 341 -1.84 -0.56 24.24
C GLU A 341 -0.71 -0.92 25.21
N PHE A 342 -0.33 0.02 26.08
CA PHE A 342 0.65 -0.19 27.14
C PHE A 342 0.22 -1.32 28.09
N SER A 343 -1.06 -1.33 28.50
CA SER A 343 -1.60 -2.37 29.39
C SER A 343 -1.57 -3.76 28.73
N PHE A 344 -1.95 -3.84 27.44
CA PHE A 344 -1.89 -5.08 26.67
C PHE A 344 -0.47 -5.58 26.48
N LYS A 345 0.45 -4.73 26.01
CA LYS A 345 1.87 -5.08 25.83
C LYS A 345 2.50 -5.55 27.12
N LYS A 346 2.19 -4.89 28.25
CA LYS A 346 2.64 -5.30 29.58
C LYS A 346 2.09 -6.67 29.98
N ALA A 347 0.80 -6.92 29.77
CA ALA A 347 0.15 -8.20 30.10
C ALA A 347 0.63 -9.36 29.21
N LEU A 348 1.00 -9.06 27.97
CA LEU A 348 1.59 -10.01 27.01
C LEU A 348 3.11 -10.20 27.18
N HIS A 349 3.74 -9.50 28.12
CA HIS A 349 5.20 -9.48 28.30
C HIS A 349 5.97 -9.07 27.04
N LEU A 350 5.38 -8.20 26.21
CA LEU A 350 6.05 -7.63 25.04
C LEU A 350 7.10 -6.60 25.46
N PRO A 351 8.19 -6.42 24.70
CA PRO A 351 9.22 -5.43 25.01
C PRO A 351 8.65 -4.02 25.13
N LEU A 352 8.87 -3.37 26.28
CA LEU A 352 8.52 -1.98 26.55
C LEU A 352 9.79 -1.23 26.95
N GLU A 353 10.30 -0.39 26.05
CA GLU A 353 11.47 0.46 26.33
C GLU A 353 11.17 1.52 27.39
N ASN A 354 9.90 1.91 27.54
CA ASN A 354 9.42 2.89 28.51
C ASN A 354 9.04 2.25 29.84
N LYS A 355 9.42 2.87 30.96
CA LYS A 355 9.16 2.34 32.31
C LYS A 355 7.78 2.72 32.83
N THR A 356 7.22 3.83 32.34
CA THR A 356 5.91 4.34 32.75
C THR A 356 4.97 4.54 31.56
N GLU A 357 3.67 4.54 31.83
CA GLU A 357 2.64 4.83 30.82
C GLU A 357 2.78 6.25 30.24
N GLY A 358 3.17 7.23 31.07
CA GLY A 358 3.40 8.60 30.61
C GLY A 358 4.58 8.73 29.65
N GLU A 359 5.68 8.03 29.92
CA GLU A 359 6.82 7.92 29.01
C GLU A 359 6.43 7.23 27.70
N TYR A 360 5.63 6.16 27.78
CA TYR A 360 5.11 5.46 26.61
C TYR A 360 4.23 6.36 25.75
N TYR A 361 3.33 7.12 26.37
CA TYR A 361 2.53 8.11 25.65
C TYR A 361 3.41 9.14 24.95
N ALA A 362 4.39 9.71 25.67
CA ALA A 362 5.28 10.72 25.09
C ALA A 362 6.04 10.17 23.88
N SER A 363 6.54 8.92 23.93
CA SER A 363 7.32 8.32 22.85
C SER A 363 6.48 7.82 21.67
N ARG A 364 5.21 7.44 21.89
CA ARG A 364 4.35 6.80 20.87
C ARG A 364 3.19 7.68 20.39
N ARG A 365 3.07 8.93 20.87
CA ARG A 365 1.99 9.86 20.50
C ARG A 365 1.72 9.90 19.00
N PHE A 366 2.77 10.00 18.19
CA PHE A 366 2.68 10.06 16.74
C PHE A 366 3.08 8.75 16.06
N GLY A 367 2.89 7.60 16.72
CA GLY A 367 3.11 6.29 16.10
C GLY A 367 4.58 5.90 15.90
N CYS A 368 5.55 6.65 16.42
CA CYS A 368 6.97 6.28 16.32
C CYS A 368 7.18 4.84 16.77
N THR A 369 7.83 4.01 15.94
CA THR A 369 8.20 2.63 16.28
C THR A 369 9.71 2.45 16.49
N CYS A 370 10.56 3.33 15.94
CA CYS A 370 12.01 3.18 16.01
C CYS A 370 12.67 3.66 17.30
N GLY A 371 11.99 4.51 18.09
CA GLY A 371 12.52 5.11 19.32
C GLY A 371 13.47 6.30 19.10
N SER A 372 13.77 6.64 17.83
CA SER A 372 14.74 7.69 17.45
C SER A 372 14.14 8.82 16.62
N CYS A 373 12.81 8.94 16.56
CA CYS A 373 12.18 10.06 15.85
C CYS A 373 12.49 11.38 16.54
N LEU A 374 12.92 12.38 15.76
CA LEU A 374 13.01 13.76 16.22
C LEU A 374 11.61 14.25 16.59
N GLU A 375 11.49 14.75 17.81
CA GLU A 375 10.22 15.15 18.42
C GLU A 375 9.12 14.07 18.35
N THR A 376 9.50 12.79 18.26
CA THR A 376 8.61 11.61 18.20
C THR A 376 7.77 11.47 16.92
N TRP A 377 7.93 12.35 15.93
CA TRP A 377 7.19 12.28 14.67
C TRP A 377 8.07 12.24 13.41
N LEU A 378 9.25 12.89 13.39
CA LEU A 378 10.13 12.88 12.21
C LEU A 378 11.15 11.75 12.31
N SER A 379 10.99 10.67 11.53
CA SER A 379 11.93 9.54 11.58
C SER A 379 13.29 9.89 10.95
N PRO A 380 14.39 9.25 11.37
CA PRO A 380 15.69 9.44 10.74
C PRO A 380 15.70 9.16 9.24
N ARG A 381 14.96 8.13 8.79
CA ARG A 381 14.87 7.77 7.37
C ARG A 381 14.10 8.82 6.57
N MET A 382 13.01 9.37 7.12
CA MET A 382 12.31 10.50 6.51
C MET A 382 13.21 11.74 6.44
N MET A 383 13.89 12.06 7.53
CA MET A 383 14.83 13.19 7.61
C MET A 383 15.92 13.12 6.54
N GLU A 384 16.56 11.95 6.37
CA GLU A 384 17.56 11.73 5.31
C GLU A 384 16.99 11.90 3.91
N ARG A 385 15.74 11.46 3.67
CA ARG A 385 15.06 11.66 2.39
C ARG A 385 14.85 13.15 2.10
N LEU A 386 14.26 13.89 3.05
CA LEU A 386 14.03 15.32 2.88
C LEU A 386 15.34 16.08 2.67
N LYS A 387 16.40 15.68 3.39
CA LYS A 387 17.73 16.27 3.26
C LYS A 387 18.31 16.06 1.86
N PHE A 388 18.20 14.85 1.33
CA PHE A 388 18.67 14.53 -0.02
C PHE A 388 17.94 15.34 -1.09
N ILE A 389 16.60 15.43 -1.02
CA ILE A 389 15.83 16.22 -1.98
C ILE A 389 16.16 17.71 -1.87
N ALA A 390 16.26 18.25 -0.65
CA ALA A 390 16.67 19.64 -0.43
C ALA A 390 18.07 19.91 -1.00
N TRP A 391 19.02 19.00 -0.78
CA TRP A 391 20.36 19.09 -1.37
C TRP A 391 20.32 19.06 -2.90
N ALA A 392 19.62 18.09 -3.49
CA ALA A 392 19.52 17.96 -4.94
C ALA A 392 18.95 19.24 -5.56
N LYS A 393 17.88 19.80 -4.97
CA LYS A 393 17.31 21.07 -5.43
C LYS A 393 18.24 22.25 -5.21
N SER A 394 19.11 22.24 -4.21
CA SER A 394 20.10 23.31 -4.09
C SER A 394 21.24 23.25 -5.10
N GLU A 395 21.67 22.05 -5.52
CA GLU A 395 22.85 21.86 -6.36
C GLU A 395 22.51 21.86 -7.86
N PHE A 396 21.44 21.19 -8.27
CA PHE A 396 21.09 21.06 -9.69
C PHE A 396 20.42 22.32 -10.27
N LEU A 397 19.88 23.18 -9.41
CA LEU A 397 19.19 24.39 -9.84
C LEU A 397 20.13 25.57 -10.09
N GLU A 398 21.23 25.68 -9.35
CA GLU A 398 22.16 26.82 -9.45
C GLU A 398 22.76 27.01 -10.86
N PRO A 399 23.16 25.95 -11.60
CA PRO A 399 23.66 26.09 -12.97
C PRO A 399 22.58 26.51 -13.99
N LEU A 400 21.33 26.09 -13.81
CA LEU A 400 20.25 26.28 -14.79
C LEU A 400 19.92 27.75 -15.04
N PHE A 401 20.01 28.60 -14.02
CA PHE A 401 19.73 30.03 -14.18
C PHE A 401 20.76 30.76 -15.05
N SER A 402 21.99 30.27 -15.13
CA SER A 402 23.03 30.88 -15.97
C SER A 402 22.69 30.84 -17.47
N VAL A 403 21.73 29.99 -17.85
CA VAL A 403 21.29 29.74 -19.23
C VAL A 403 19.89 30.32 -19.49
N MET A 404 19.24 30.92 -18.49
CA MET A 404 17.90 31.51 -18.63
C MET A 404 17.94 32.89 -19.29
N ASP A 405 17.09 33.11 -20.30
CA ASP A 405 16.88 34.43 -20.89
C ASP A 405 16.03 35.30 -19.94
N PRO A 406 16.51 36.48 -19.50
CA PRO A 406 15.75 37.39 -18.65
C PRO A 406 14.41 37.87 -19.25
N ASN A 407 14.24 37.79 -20.57
CA ASN A 407 13.05 38.26 -21.27
C ASN A 407 12.00 37.15 -21.53
N GLU A 408 12.37 35.87 -21.41
CA GLU A 408 11.48 34.72 -21.67
C GLU A 408 11.52 33.66 -20.56
N PRO A 409 11.33 34.04 -19.27
CA PRO A 409 11.46 33.11 -18.15
C PRO A 409 10.42 31.97 -18.20
N LEU A 410 9.18 32.24 -18.62
CA LEU A 410 8.09 31.26 -18.62
C LEU A 410 8.25 30.16 -19.69
N LEU A 411 8.80 30.49 -20.86
CA LEU A 411 8.97 29.53 -21.95
C LEU A 411 9.98 28.44 -21.57
N ARG A 412 11.12 28.85 -20.98
CA ARG A 412 12.18 27.94 -20.50
C ARG A 412 11.74 27.09 -19.32
N ILE A 413 10.88 27.61 -18.44
CA ILE A 413 10.30 26.84 -17.33
C ILE A 413 9.45 25.68 -17.86
N ASN A 414 8.77 25.85 -18.99
CA ASN A 414 7.98 24.78 -19.59
C ASN A 414 8.83 23.70 -20.27
N GLU A 415 9.98 24.07 -20.82
CA GLU A 415 10.91 23.14 -21.49
C GLU A 415 11.80 22.35 -20.50
N ASP A 416 12.21 22.96 -19.39
CA ASP A 416 13.12 22.33 -18.43
C ASP A 416 12.36 21.60 -17.31
N LYS A 417 12.46 20.26 -17.31
CA LYS A 417 11.80 19.39 -16.34
C LYS A 417 12.21 19.67 -14.88
N GLU A 418 13.48 19.96 -14.62
CA GLU A 418 13.98 20.21 -13.25
C GLU A 418 13.50 21.57 -12.73
N LEU A 419 13.50 22.58 -13.59
CA LEU A 419 12.99 23.91 -13.29
C LEU A 419 11.47 23.88 -13.06
N ARG A 420 10.71 23.21 -13.94
CA ARG A 420 9.27 22.98 -13.82
C ARG A 420 8.93 22.30 -12.49
N SER A 421 9.66 21.22 -12.18
CA SER A 421 9.43 20.46 -10.95
C SER A 421 9.69 21.26 -9.67
N THR A 422 10.45 22.35 -9.72
CA THR A 422 10.75 23.18 -8.54
C THR A 422 9.83 24.38 -8.43
N LEU A 423 9.55 25.06 -9.54
CA LEU A 423 8.74 26.28 -9.55
C LEU A 423 7.23 26.01 -9.48
N ALA A 424 6.80 24.76 -9.70
CA ALA A 424 5.41 24.33 -9.56
C ALA A 424 4.76 24.66 -8.20
N TYR A 425 5.58 24.89 -7.17
CA TYR A 425 5.13 25.17 -5.80
C TYR A 425 5.10 26.67 -5.46
N LEU A 426 5.48 27.53 -6.41
CA LEU A 426 5.36 28.98 -6.25
C LEU A 426 4.02 29.48 -6.82
N PRO A 427 3.38 30.48 -6.18
CA PRO A 427 2.33 31.28 -6.78
C PRO A 427 2.74 31.87 -8.14
N LEU A 428 1.76 32.08 -9.03
CA LEU A 428 2.02 32.48 -10.41
C LEU A 428 2.67 33.84 -10.58
N ASP A 429 2.19 34.79 -9.80
CA ASP A 429 2.72 36.13 -9.72
C ASP A 429 4.22 36.11 -9.34
N LEU A 430 4.61 35.20 -8.44
CA LEU A 430 6.01 35.04 -8.05
C LEU A 430 6.85 34.30 -9.11
N ALA A 431 6.30 33.24 -9.71
CA ALA A 431 6.99 32.48 -10.74
C ALA A 431 7.22 33.31 -12.03
N SER A 432 6.22 34.10 -12.44
CA SER A 432 6.27 34.93 -13.65
C SER A 432 7.16 36.17 -13.50
N GLY A 433 7.25 36.76 -12.31
CA GLY A 433 8.11 37.91 -12.01
C GLY A 433 9.52 37.57 -11.53
N MET A 434 9.95 36.31 -11.69
CA MET A 434 11.20 35.81 -11.12
C MET A 434 12.44 36.47 -11.73
N ASN A 435 13.39 36.86 -10.87
CA ASN A 435 14.71 37.36 -11.27
C ASN A 435 15.83 36.57 -10.59
N ARG A 436 17.08 36.82 -11.01
CA ARG A 436 18.26 36.08 -10.54
C ARG A 436 18.39 36.00 -9.03
N SER A 437 18.22 37.13 -8.33
CA SER A 437 18.36 37.16 -6.88
C SER A 437 17.22 36.43 -6.16
N PHE A 438 15.99 36.45 -6.70
CA PHE A 438 14.90 35.65 -6.17
C PHE A 438 15.19 34.15 -6.29
N TYR A 439 15.63 33.72 -7.46
CA TYR A 439 15.92 32.31 -7.73
C TYR A 439 17.10 31.79 -6.90
N LEU A 440 18.19 32.56 -6.80
CA LEU A 440 19.33 32.20 -5.95
C LEU A 440 18.92 32.14 -4.47
N GLY A 441 18.11 33.09 -4.00
CA GLY A 441 17.57 33.03 -2.64
C GLY A 441 16.66 31.81 -2.39
N LEU A 442 15.93 31.33 -3.41
CA LEU A 442 15.17 30.08 -3.33
C LEU A 442 16.11 28.86 -3.26
N CYS A 443 17.15 28.81 -4.08
CA CYS A 443 18.18 27.76 -4.01
C CYS A 443 18.86 27.72 -2.64
N GLU A 444 19.18 28.89 -2.09
CA GLU A 444 19.73 29.02 -0.74
C GLU A 444 18.73 28.65 0.36
N THR A 445 17.43 28.83 0.12
CA THR A 445 16.38 28.31 1.02
C THR A 445 16.40 26.78 1.05
N PHE A 446 16.59 26.11 -0.09
CA PHE A 446 16.80 24.65 -0.12
C PHE A 446 18.10 24.24 0.61
N LYS A 447 19.21 24.99 0.44
CA LYS A 447 20.45 24.77 1.21
C LYS A 447 20.20 24.89 2.72
N ALA A 448 19.45 25.91 3.15
CA ALA A 448 19.10 26.12 4.55
C ALA A 448 18.25 24.97 5.12
N ILE A 449 17.28 24.45 4.36
CA ILE A 449 16.50 23.25 4.73
C ILE A 449 17.44 22.04 4.92
N CYS A 450 18.34 21.80 3.96
CA CYS A 450 19.33 20.72 4.03
C CYS A 450 20.22 20.83 5.28
N TYR A 451 20.75 22.02 5.56
CA TYR A 451 21.60 22.25 6.75
C TYR A 451 20.83 22.08 8.05
N THR A 452 19.56 22.52 8.10
CA THR A 452 18.71 22.32 9.27
C THR A 452 18.49 20.84 9.56
N LEU A 453 18.30 20.03 8.51
CA LEU A 453 18.13 18.57 8.61
C LEU A 453 19.45 17.82 8.90
N ALA A 454 20.61 18.40 8.59
CA ALA A 454 21.92 17.81 8.83
C ALA A 454 22.46 18.07 10.25
N GLU A 455 22.10 19.20 10.85
CA GLU A 455 22.61 19.63 12.15
C GLU A 455 21.92 18.89 13.30
N SER A 456 22.65 18.03 14.01
CA SER A 456 22.09 17.20 15.09
C SER A 456 21.51 17.99 16.28
N ARG A 457 21.81 19.29 16.38
CA ARG A 457 21.31 20.18 17.45
C ARG A 457 20.07 20.97 17.03
N CYS A 458 19.69 20.94 15.77
CA CYS A 458 18.53 21.66 15.28
C CYS A 458 17.25 20.84 15.49
N GLY A 459 16.14 21.56 15.66
CA GLY A 459 14.82 20.98 15.65
C GLY A 459 14.39 20.59 14.23
N PRO A 460 13.11 20.20 14.04
CA PRO A 460 12.56 19.98 12.71
C PRO A 460 12.69 21.24 11.83
N PRO A 461 12.73 21.12 10.49
CA PRO A 461 12.94 22.25 9.57
C PRO A 461 11.70 23.13 9.43
N THR A 462 11.22 23.72 10.54
CA THR A 462 10.13 24.70 10.52
C THR A 462 10.61 25.97 9.81
N PRO A 463 9.69 26.80 9.26
CA PRO A 463 10.07 28.06 8.61
C PRO A 463 11.00 28.93 9.46
N ARG A 464 10.76 28.96 10.78
CA ARG A 464 11.60 29.67 11.75
C ARG A 464 13.01 29.08 11.83
N GLU A 465 13.13 27.77 12.06
CA GLU A 465 14.43 27.09 12.20
C GLU A 465 15.26 27.20 10.91
N VAL A 466 14.61 27.12 9.75
CA VAL A 466 15.28 27.27 8.44
C VAL A 466 15.84 28.69 8.27
N ILE A 467 15.08 29.74 8.64
CA ILE A 467 15.57 31.12 8.58
C ILE A 467 16.71 31.34 9.57
N GLU A 468 16.60 30.83 10.80
CA GLU A 468 17.67 30.91 11.79
C GLU A 468 18.95 30.19 11.32
N MET A 469 18.80 29.03 10.67
CA MET A 469 19.92 28.29 10.07
C MET A 469 20.54 29.06 8.90
N ALA A 470 19.73 29.64 8.00
CA ALA A 470 20.21 30.45 6.88
C ALA A 470 21.09 31.62 7.37
N LEU A 471 20.62 32.34 8.40
CA LEU A 471 21.37 33.43 9.02
C LEU A 471 22.69 32.96 9.62
N ARG A 472 22.69 31.81 10.29
CA ARG A 472 23.91 31.22 10.89
C ARG A 472 24.91 30.77 9.83
N ALA A 473 24.43 30.21 8.72
CA ALA A 473 25.24 29.70 7.63
C ALA A 473 25.68 30.78 6.62
N GLY A 474 25.15 32.02 6.73
CA GLY A 474 25.47 33.12 5.83
C GLY A 474 24.81 33.01 4.45
N LEU A 475 23.63 32.37 4.37
CA LEU A 475 22.85 32.19 3.14
C LEU A 475 21.89 33.38 2.93
N ASP A 476 21.78 33.90 1.70
CA ASP A 476 20.88 35.01 1.32
C ASP A 476 19.47 34.52 0.95
N VAL A 477 18.76 34.00 1.95
CA VAL A 477 17.31 33.73 1.81
C VAL A 477 16.47 35.02 1.75
N HIS A 478 17.02 36.17 2.13
CA HIS A 478 16.30 37.44 2.17
C HIS A 478 15.90 37.91 0.76
N SER A 479 16.75 37.70 -0.25
CA SER A 479 16.44 38.01 -1.65
C SER A 479 15.21 37.29 -2.22
N TYR A 480 14.84 36.16 -1.61
CA TYR A 480 13.64 35.39 -1.90
C TYR A 480 12.45 35.85 -1.04
N LEU A 481 12.62 35.90 0.28
CA LEU A 481 11.55 36.23 1.23
C LEU A 481 11.03 37.67 1.06
N SER A 482 11.91 38.63 0.79
CA SER A 482 11.54 40.05 0.62
C SER A 482 10.64 40.33 -0.59
N LYS A 483 10.54 39.39 -1.53
CA LYS A 483 9.72 39.49 -2.74
C LYS A 483 8.47 38.60 -2.66
N GLY A 484 8.08 38.15 -1.48
CA GLY A 484 6.87 37.33 -1.27
C GLY A 484 7.11 35.82 -1.30
N GLY A 485 8.37 35.38 -1.47
CA GLY A 485 8.75 33.99 -1.25
C GLY A 485 8.49 33.55 0.20
N ARG A 486 8.27 32.25 0.39
CA ARG A 486 8.00 31.64 1.70
C ARG A 486 8.77 30.32 1.83
N VAL A 487 9.32 30.05 3.01
CA VAL A 487 10.02 28.76 3.26
C VAL A 487 9.07 27.59 3.03
N GLU A 488 7.79 27.79 3.31
CA GLU A 488 6.71 26.84 3.11
C GLU A 488 6.59 26.37 1.66
N TYR A 489 6.85 27.23 0.65
CA TYR A 489 6.85 26.80 -0.75
C TYR A 489 8.00 25.83 -1.05
N ALA A 490 9.19 26.10 -0.50
CA ALA A 490 10.35 25.22 -0.64
C ALA A 490 10.16 23.91 0.13
N LEU A 491 9.59 23.95 1.33
CA LEU A 491 9.25 22.75 2.10
C LEU A 491 8.18 21.91 1.39
N ASP A 492 7.15 22.53 0.82
CA ASP A 492 6.13 21.83 0.03
C ASP A 492 6.74 21.11 -1.17
N ALA A 493 7.66 21.77 -1.87
CA ALA A 493 8.42 21.16 -2.97
C ALA A 493 9.23 19.95 -2.51
N VAL A 494 10.02 20.08 -1.44
CA VAL A 494 10.81 18.98 -0.89
C VAL A 494 9.92 17.81 -0.48
N LEU A 495 8.78 18.09 0.16
CA LEU A 495 7.86 17.06 0.65
C LEU A 495 7.11 16.34 -0.49
N ASP A 496 6.54 17.07 -1.46
CA ASP A 496 5.79 16.47 -2.57
C ASP A 496 6.72 15.68 -3.50
N ILE A 497 7.95 16.16 -3.73
CA ILE A 497 8.94 15.43 -4.52
C ILE A 497 9.40 14.17 -3.76
N ALA A 498 9.72 14.29 -2.47
CA ALA A 498 10.07 13.13 -1.64
C ALA A 498 8.94 12.09 -1.57
N GLU A 499 7.68 12.53 -1.62
CA GLU A 499 6.49 11.67 -1.63
C GLU A 499 6.23 11.04 -3.01
N LYS A 500 6.60 11.71 -4.11
CA LYS A 500 6.37 11.23 -5.49
C LYS A 500 7.50 10.40 -6.05
N GLU A 501 8.75 10.70 -5.72
CA GLU A 501 9.93 9.92 -6.11
C GLU A 501 10.03 8.60 -5.32
N TRP A 502 8.89 8.08 -4.85
CA TRP A 502 8.71 7.00 -3.91
C TRP A 502 8.95 5.59 -4.49
N VAL A 503 9.88 5.47 -5.43
CA VAL A 503 10.64 4.23 -5.56
C VAL A 503 11.97 4.62 -4.90
N VAL A 504 12.34 4.15 -3.71
CA VAL A 504 12.58 2.74 -3.48
C VAL A 504 12.67 2.40 -1.97
N THR A 505 12.02 1.33 -1.48
CA THR A 505 12.35 0.77 -0.15
C THR A 505 13.66 0.00 -0.21
N ASP A 506 14.52 0.18 0.79
CA ASP A 506 15.87 -0.38 0.97
C ASP A 506 16.87 -0.20 -0.17
N TRP A 507 16.45 0.14 -1.40
CA TRP A 507 17.33 0.52 -2.50
C TRP A 507 17.55 2.02 -2.67
N PHE A 508 16.65 2.87 -2.17
CA PHE A 508 16.96 4.29 -1.97
C PHE A 508 17.94 4.43 -0.79
N TYR A 509 17.88 3.48 0.14
CA TYR A 509 18.88 3.25 1.17
C TYR A 509 19.80 2.08 0.79
N SER A 510 20.02 1.77 -0.50
CA SER A 510 21.13 0.90 -0.90
C SER A 510 22.34 1.76 -1.21
N LYS A 511 23.50 1.12 -1.14
CA LYS A 511 24.81 1.76 -1.34
C LYS A 511 25.00 2.34 -2.74
N GLU A 512 24.10 2.06 -3.68
CA GLU A 512 24.33 2.22 -5.13
C GLU A 512 23.64 3.45 -5.73
N VAL A 513 22.51 3.95 -5.17
CA VAL A 513 21.69 4.95 -5.88
C VAL A 513 21.07 6.06 -5.00
N GLY A 514 20.94 5.93 -3.67
CA GLY A 514 20.26 6.96 -2.84
C GLY A 514 20.86 7.22 -1.45
N PRO A 515 20.26 8.12 -0.63
CA PRO A 515 20.73 8.45 0.71
C PRO A 515 20.71 7.21 1.62
N TYR A 516 21.89 6.66 1.86
CA TYR A 516 22.13 5.45 2.63
C TYR A 516 22.11 5.73 4.14
N CYS A 517 21.15 5.16 4.87
CA CYS A 517 21.10 5.21 6.34
C CYS A 517 20.87 3.81 6.93
N PRO A 518 21.86 2.90 6.84
CA PRO A 518 21.72 1.51 7.27
C PRO A 518 21.58 1.36 8.78
N GLU A 519 22.03 2.35 9.54
CA GLU A 519 22.00 2.35 11.00
C GLU A 519 20.61 2.72 11.54
N ALA A 520 19.76 3.38 10.75
CA ALA A 520 18.43 3.78 11.17
C ALA A 520 17.45 2.60 11.13
N LYS A 521 16.89 2.27 12.30
CA LYS A 521 15.77 1.33 12.41
C LYS A 521 14.57 1.83 11.60
N LYS A 522 13.86 0.92 10.94
CA LYS A 522 12.58 1.21 10.25
C LYS A 522 11.58 1.81 11.25
N CYS A 523 10.79 2.76 10.78
CA CYS A 523 9.78 3.44 11.58
C CYS A 523 8.45 3.54 10.84
N ALA A 524 7.32 3.46 11.56
CA ALA A 524 6.00 3.76 11.00
C ALA A 524 5.92 5.19 10.41
N ASN A 525 6.78 6.11 10.89
CA ASN A 525 6.83 7.49 10.44
C ASN A 525 7.75 7.71 9.24
N ASP A 526 8.36 6.66 8.67
CA ASP A 526 9.25 6.77 7.50
C ASP A 526 8.54 7.32 6.26
N LEU A 527 7.20 7.26 6.23
CA LEU A 527 6.34 7.68 5.13
C LEU A 527 5.17 8.57 5.57
N ALA A 528 5.20 9.10 6.81
CA ALA A 528 4.12 9.91 7.35
C ALA A 528 4.16 11.37 6.83
N PHE A 529 4.13 11.56 5.51
CA PHE A 529 4.27 12.89 4.86
C PHE A 529 3.21 13.88 5.32
N LEU A 530 1.95 13.45 5.47
CA LEU A 530 0.89 14.35 5.93
C LEU A 530 1.11 14.84 7.37
N LEU A 531 1.57 13.95 8.25
CA LEU A 531 1.97 14.31 9.60
C LEU A 531 3.12 15.32 9.56
N VAL A 532 4.17 15.07 8.76
CA VAL A 532 5.32 15.97 8.61
C VAL A 532 4.87 17.35 8.12
N ARG A 533 4.03 17.42 7.09
CA ARG A 533 3.45 18.68 6.57
C ARG A 533 2.75 19.47 7.67
N THR A 534 1.90 18.77 8.43
CA THR A 534 1.14 19.36 9.53
C THR A 534 2.03 19.93 10.63
N GLN A 535 3.08 19.20 11.02
CA GLN A 535 4.01 19.64 12.05
C GLN A 535 4.92 20.78 11.60
N LEU A 536 5.24 20.84 10.30
CA LEU A 536 6.04 21.93 9.70
C LEU A 536 5.21 23.18 9.37
N GLY A 537 3.88 23.11 9.48
CA GLY A 537 2.99 24.23 9.14
C GLY A 537 2.85 24.46 7.63
N VAL A 538 3.11 23.44 6.81
CA VAL A 538 2.91 23.49 5.36
C VAL A 538 1.46 23.07 5.08
N GLU A 539 0.62 24.01 4.65
CA GLU A 539 -0.79 23.73 4.32
C GLU A 539 -0.91 22.60 3.28
N ALA A 540 -1.98 21.80 3.38
CA ALA A 540 -2.19 20.64 2.53
C ALA A 540 -2.38 21.06 1.07
N ARG A 541 -1.32 20.90 0.26
CA ARG A 541 -1.24 21.18 -1.17
C ARG A 541 -1.74 22.59 -1.50
N MET A 542 -0.82 23.56 -1.43
CA MET A 542 -1.05 24.84 -2.08
C MET A 542 -1.48 24.58 -3.53
N PRO A 543 -2.53 25.24 -4.05
CA PRO A 543 -2.98 25.00 -5.41
C PRO A 543 -1.80 25.18 -6.35
N LYS A 544 -1.36 24.08 -6.98
CA LYS A 544 -0.27 24.12 -7.96
C LYS A 544 -0.76 24.94 -9.12
N PRO A 545 -0.20 26.12 -9.37
CA PRO A 545 -0.92 27.04 -10.22
C PRO A 545 -0.93 26.65 -11.70
N PHE A 546 0.03 25.84 -12.17
CA PHE A 546 0.30 25.74 -13.61
C PHE A 546 0.53 24.35 -14.21
N PHE A 547 0.70 23.26 -13.43
CA PHE A 547 1.28 22.04 -14.02
C PHE A 547 0.49 20.74 -13.84
N ASP A 548 -0.61 20.74 -13.09
CA ASP A 548 -1.48 19.56 -12.94
C ASP A 548 -2.74 19.61 -13.83
N GLN A 549 -2.90 20.63 -14.70
CA GLN A 549 -3.98 20.64 -15.71
C GLN A 549 -3.61 19.95 -17.03
N GLU A 550 -2.35 19.60 -17.24
CA GLU A 550 -1.91 18.83 -18.42
C GLU A 550 -1.41 17.45 -17.99
N ASN A 551 -2.37 16.61 -17.59
CA ASN A 551 -2.29 15.15 -17.71
C ASN A 551 -3.69 14.52 -17.84
N SER A 552 -4.72 15.33 -18.19
CA SER A 552 -5.98 14.81 -18.73
C SER A 552 -6.02 14.82 -20.26
N ASP A 553 -5.11 15.54 -20.93
CA ASP A 553 -5.20 15.75 -22.38
C ASP A 553 -3.81 15.97 -23.00
N GLU A 554 -2.93 14.96 -22.99
CA GLU A 554 -1.91 14.88 -24.05
C GLU A 554 -2.62 14.40 -25.32
N LYS A 555 -3.33 15.31 -26.00
CA LYS A 555 -3.54 15.21 -27.44
C LYS A 555 -2.19 15.47 -28.09
N GLU A 556 -1.42 14.42 -28.32
CA GLU A 556 -0.33 14.48 -29.29
C GLU A 556 -0.94 14.92 -30.63
N GLU A 557 -0.43 16.02 -31.16
CA GLU A 557 -0.81 16.55 -32.46
C GLU A 557 -0.58 15.49 -33.53
N GLU A 558 -1.66 15.02 -34.15
CA GLU A 558 -1.63 14.17 -35.33
C GLU A 558 -0.99 14.94 -36.49
N GLU A 559 0.24 14.55 -36.84
CA GLU A 559 0.85 14.91 -38.12
C GLU A 559 0.15 14.12 -39.23
N TYR A 560 -0.85 14.76 -39.85
CA TYR A 560 -1.53 14.26 -41.05
C TYR A 560 -0.55 14.18 -42.23
N ASP A 561 0.05 13.02 -42.44
CA ASP A 561 0.63 12.68 -43.74
C ASP A 561 -0.43 12.03 -44.63
N LYS A 562 -0.98 12.85 -45.54
CA LYS A 562 -1.71 12.41 -46.72
C LYS A 562 -0.76 11.71 -47.68
N ALA A 563 -0.96 10.41 -47.91
CA ALA A 563 -0.57 9.78 -49.17
C ALA A 563 -1.53 8.62 -49.52
N SER A 564 -2.31 8.85 -50.58
CA SER A 564 -3.07 7.93 -51.47
C SER A 564 -3.69 6.67 -50.85
N SER A 565 -5.01 6.59 -50.68
CA SER A 565 -5.97 6.23 -51.75
C SER A 565 -5.42 5.16 -52.70
N ASP A 566 -5.68 3.90 -52.37
CA ASP A 566 -6.14 2.88 -53.31
C ASP A 566 -6.85 1.80 -52.50
N ASP A 567 -8.18 1.98 -52.39
CA ASP A 567 -9.11 0.93 -51.99
C ASP A 567 -9.20 -0.07 -53.15
N GLU A 568 -8.84 -1.33 -52.90
CA GLU A 568 -9.54 -2.45 -53.51
C GLU A 568 -10.16 -3.31 -52.39
N GLU A 569 -11.47 -3.42 -52.54
CA GLU A 569 -12.48 -4.21 -51.84
C GLU A 569 -11.99 -5.59 -51.39
N ASP A 570 -12.34 -5.99 -50.17
CA ASP A 570 -13.16 -7.19 -50.01
C ASP A 570 -13.91 -7.14 -48.67
N SER A 571 -15.22 -7.26 -48.79
CA SER A 571 -16.19 -7.40 -47.71
C SER A 571 -16.01 -8.74 -46.99
N ASP A 572 -16.25 -8.77 -45.68
CA ASP A 572 -17.34 -9.58 -45.11
C ASP A 572 -17.31 -9.59 -43.58
N ASN A 573 -18.47 -9.19 -43.03
CA ASN A 573 -19.11 -9.61 -41.79
C ASN A 573 -18.60 -9.06 -40.44
N GLU A 574 -19.29 -7.98 -40.04
CA GLU A 574 -19.77 -7.75 -38.67
C GLU A 574 -20.57 -8.96 -38.17
N GLU A 575 -20.04 -9.68 -37.17
CA GLU A 575 -20.77 -10.46 -36.16
C GLU A 575 -19.73 -10.91 -35.11
N ASP A 576 -20.07 -10.82 -33.81
CA ASP A 576 -19.33 -11.29 -32.61
C ASP A 576 -18.91 -10.21 -31.58
N MET A 577 -19.83 -9.31 -31.22
CA MET A 577 -19.78 -8.57 -29.95
C MET A 577 -21.15 -8.56 -29.26
N GLU A 578 -21.72 -9.73 -29.01
CA GLU A 578 -22.83 -9.95 -28.08
C GLU A 578 -22.76 -11.42 -27.63
N ASP A 579 -22.05 -11.70 -26.53
CA ASP A 579 -22.28 -12.87 -25.66
C ASP A 579 -21.37 -12.79 -24.43
N SER A 580 -21.73 -11.89 -23.51
CA SER A 580 -21.23 -11.93 -22.13
C SER A 580 -22.27 -11.45 -21.13
N GLU A 581 -23.51 -11.93 -21.27
CA GLU A 581 -24.53 -11.88 -20.22
C GLU A 581 -25.41 -13.13 -20.33
N GLU A 582 -24.92 -14.26 -19.84
CA GLU A 582 -25.72 -15.34 -19.25
C GLU A 582 -24.78 -16.49 -18.90
N TYR A 583 -24.56 -16.74 -17.61
CA TYR A 583 -24.48 -18.07 -16.99
C TYR A 583 -24.25 -17.83 -15.49
N TYR A 584 -25.37 -17.79 -14.75
CA TYR A 584 -25.42 -18.09 -13.33
C TYR A 584 -25.32 -19.60 -13.11
#